data_AF-A0A1F6I9T6-F1
#
_entry.id   AF-A0A1F6I9T6-F1
#
_cell.length_a   1.000
_cell.length_b   1.000
_cell.length_c   1.000
_cell.angle_alpha   90.00
_cell.angle_beta   90.00
_cell.angle_gamma   90.00
#
_symmetry.space_group_name_H-M   'P 1'
#
loop_
_entity.id
_entity.type
_entity.pdbx_description
1 polymer ?
#
loop_
_entity_poly.entity_id
_entity_poly.type
_entity_poly.pdbx_seq_one_letter_code
_entity_poly.pdbx_strand_id
1 'polypeptide(L)'
;MSEDNPTREPIPTTNRGIEALIRESGEEARQAPLPSGTQPRTIEYPKDPRLLKEYFRNMVRMSLEEETTGQRTPYKKRHGTAIRLAENKVALEEAEARVAETEIDETTGLLSKDATFRKLREMLDQASRSGIPITGLVLDLNNLKTINDLQGHSEGDVRLKKISTTISEQLRTVDIAGRIGGDEFLVLLYDTVPEDAVPYWERINTVLEAAGIRVSAGAAELHSIPGMDPQTIIMEADAAMYVSKLKSKQTLSQPELVLFNNLSPQQKGNLAEIKRNAEARSTKLAG
;
A
#
# COMPACT_ATOMS: atom_id res chain seq x y z
N MET A 1 8.02 -8.23 50.09
CA MET A 1 9.32 -7.93 49.45
C MET A 1 9.05 -7.95 47.95
N SER A 2 9.21 -6.79 47.33
CA SER A 2 9.04 -6.52 45.91
C SER A 2 10.16 -7.22 45.13
N GLU A 3 9.80 -8.20 44.30
CA GLU A 3 10.73 -8.74 43.30
C GLU A 3 10.61 -7.89 42.02
N ASP A 4 11.74 -7.30 41.65
CA ASP A 4 11.95 -6.52 40.44
C ASP A 4 11.56 -7.30 39.19
N ASN A 5 10.67 -6.70 38.38
CA ASN A 5 10.40 -7.16 37.03
C ASN A 5 11.60 -6.79 36.16
N PRO A 6 12.38 -7.74 35.59
CA PRO A 6 13.51 -7.40 34.76
C PRO A 6 12.98 -6.66 33.52
N THR A 7 13.46 -5.44 33.34
CA THR A 7 13.19 -4.60 32.17
C THR A 7 13.42 -5.41 30.90
N ARG A 8 12.33 -5.71 30.18
CA ARG A 8 12.38 -6.34 28.86
C ARG A 8 13.09 -5.39 27.90
N GLU A 9 14.22 -5.81 27.35
CA GLU A 9 14.87 -5.06 26.28
C GLU A 9 13.95 -4.99 25.05
N PRO A 10 13.92 -3.85 24.34
CA PRO A 10 13.09 -3.67 23.16
C PRO A 10 13.54 -4.60 22.03
N ILE A 11 12.57 -5.28 21.42
CA ILE A 11 12.81 -6.21 20.31
C ILE A 11 13.28 -5.39 19.08
N PRO A 12 14.41 -5.74 18.44
CA PRO A 12 14.90 -5.02 17.28
C PRO A 12 13.94 -5.16 16.09
N THR A 13 13.71 -4.05 15.39
CA THR A 13 12.74 -3.93 14.29
C THR A 13 13.35 -4.15 12.91
N THR A 14 14.65 -4.44 12.83
CA THR A 14 15.34 -4.70 11.56
C THR A 14 15.47 -6.19 11.31
N ASN A 15 15.32 -6.64 10.06
CA ASN A 15 15.46 -8.07 9.70
C ASN A 15 16.77 -8.67 10.19
N ARG A 16 17.87 -7.91 10.15
CA ARG A 16 19.18 -8.34 10.63
C ARG A 16 19.23 -8.52 12.16
N GLY A 17 18.52 -7.66 12.90
CA GLY A 17 18.38 -7.78 14.35
C GLY A 17 17.47 -8.93 14.77
N ILE A 18 16.41 -9.19 14.00
CA ILE A 18 15.50 -10.33 14.21
C ILE A 18 16.24 -11.66 13.94
N GLU A 19 17.00 -11.75 12.85
CA GLU A 19 17.82 -12.93 12.52
C GLU A 19 18.93 -13.18 13.56
N ALA A 20 19.56 -12.12 14.07
CA ALA A 20 20.56 -12.23 15.14
C ALA A 20 19.94 -12.79 16.43
N LEU A 21 18.75 -12.30 16.83
CA LEU A 21 18.01 -12.79 18.00
C LEU A 21 17.56 -14.24 17.85
N ILE A 22 17.14 -14.65 16.65
CA ILE A 22 16.79 -16.05 16.34
C ILE A 22 18.03 -16.96 16.48
N ARG A 23 19.20 -16.50 16.01
CA ARG A 23 20.45 -17.25 16.11
C ARG A 23 20.97 -17.32 17.54
N GLU A 24 20.94 -16.20 18.27
CA GLU A 24 21.41 -16.08 19.65
C GLU A 24 20.52 -16.88 20.62
N SER A 25 19.19 -16.79 20.45
CA SER A 25 18.23 -17.65 21.17
C SER A 25 18.40 -19.14 20.83
N GLY A 26 18.80 -19.45 19.61
CA GLY A 26 19.10 -20.81 19.16
C GLY A 26 20.42 -21.37 19.71
N GLU A 27 21.41 -20.51 19.98
CA GLU A 27 22.69 -20.89 20.60
C GLU A 27 22.58 -20.98 22.13
N GLU A 28 21.87 -20.06 22.79
CA GLU A 28 21.55 -20.15 24.22
C GLU A 28 20.75 -21.43 24.54
N ALA A 29 19.77 -21.80 23.69
CA ALA A 29 19.03 -23.04 23.82
C ALA A 29 19.89 -24.31 23.63
N ARG A 30 21.06 -24.19 22.98
CA ARG A 30 22.04 -25.29 22.82
C ARG A 30 23.05 -25.37 23.96
N GLN A 31 23.33 -24.25 24.64
CA GLN A 31 24.32 -24.15 25.72
C GLN A 31 23.73 -24.21 27.14
N ALA A 32 22.42 -24.03 27.29
CA ALA A 32 21.76 -24.15 28.59
C ALA A 32 21.96 -25.57 29.17
N PRO A 33 22.50 -25.71 30.40
CA PRO A 33 22.65 -27.02 31.02
C PRO A 33 21.27 -27.60 31.29
N LEU A 34 21.02 -28.80 30.78
CA LEU A 34 19.80 -29.54 31.07
C LEU A 34 19.69 -29.75 32.59
N PRO A 35 18.54 -29.46 33.22
CA PRO A 35 18.35 -29.76 34.64
C PRO A 35 18.58 -31.25 34.88
N SER A 36 19.42 -31.55 35.88
CA SER A 36 19.85 -32.90 36.21
C SER A 36 18.64 -33.81 36.43
N GLY A 37 18.52 -34.84 35.57
CA GLY A 37 17.45 -35.85 35.65
C GLY A 37 16.38 -35.78 34.56
N THR A 38 16.43 -34.80 33.63
CA THR A 38 15.46 -34.74 32.52
C THR A 38 16.14 -35.10 31.21
N GLN A 39 16.01 -36.36 30.75
CA GLN A 39 16.39 -36.70 29.39
C GLN A 39 15.46 -35.94 28.40
N PRO A 40 16.00 -35.28 27.36
CA PRO A 40 15.17 -34.69 26.32
C PRO A 40 14.45 -35.84 25.59
N ARG A 41 13.15 -35.99 25.85
CA ARG A 41 12.33 -36.92 25.09
C ARG A 41 12.08 -36.30 23.72
N THR A 42 12.77 -36.80 22.71
CA THR A 42 12.56 -36.44 21.30
C THR A 42 11.09 -36.62 20.96
N ILE A 43 10.40 -35.53 20.60
CA ILE A 43 9.02 -35.58 20.13
C ILE A 43 9.08 -36.07 18.68
N GLU A 44 8.61 -37.29 18.43
CA GLU A 44 8.48 -37.81 17.07
C GLU A 44 7.20 -37.27 16.42
N TYR A 45 7.37 -36.45 15.39
CA TYR A 45 6.27 -35.97 14.57
C TYR A 45 5.87 -37.02 13.52
N PRO A 46 4.58 -37.11 13.16
CA PRO A 46 4.16 -37.92 12.03
C PRO A 46 4.91 -37.51 10.75
N LYS A 47 5.48 -38.50 10.05
CA LYS A 47 6.20 -38.26 8.77
C LYS A 47 5.25 -38.03 7.59
N ASP A 48 4.01 -38.50 7.69
CA ASP A 48 2.97 -38.27 6.67
C ASP A 48 2.43 -36.84 6.78
N PRO A 49 2.50 -36.02 5.70
CA PRO A 49 2.02 -34.64 5.69
C PRO A 49 0.54 -34.46 6.09
N ARG A 50 -0.33 -35.43 5.79
CA ARG A 50 -1.76 -35.38 6.13
C ARG A 50 -1.95 -35.54 7.64
N LEU A 51 -1.29 -36.54 8.21
CA LEU A 51 -1.32 -36.82 9.66
C LEU A 51 -0.61 -35.71 10.45
N LEU A 52 0.44 -35.11 9.90
CA LEU A 52 1.12 -33.97 10.50
C LEU A 52 0.19 -32.75 10.60
N LYS A 53 -0.57 -32.45 9.55
CA LYS A 53 -1.56 -31.36 9.55
C LYS A 53 -2.69 -31.60 10.55
N GLU A 54 -3.21 -32.83 10.62
CA GLU A 54 -4.22 -33.26 11.60
C GLU A 54 -3.70 -33.13 13.04
N TYR A 55 -2.44 -33.53 13.26
CA TYR A 55 -1.75 -33.45 14.54
C TYR A 55 -1.64 -32.00 15.04
N PHE A 56 -1.18 -31.09 14.19
CA PHE A 56 -1.11 -29.65 14.51
C PHE A 56 -2.50 -29.03 14.77
N ARG A 57 -3.54 -29.44 14.02
CA ARG A 57 -4.90 -28.96 14.24
C ARG A 57 -5.45 -29.37 15.61
N ASN A 58 -5.31 -30.63 15.96
CA ASN A 58 -5.70 -31.14 17.28
C ASN A 58 -4.88 -30.48 18.40
N MET A 59 -3.61 -30.17 18.11
CA MET A 59 -2.72 -29.49 19.04
C MET A 59 -3.22 -28.11 19.46
N VAL A 60 -3.61 -27.30 18.49
CA VAL A 60 -4.14 -25.94 18.73
C VAL A 60 -5.50 -26.02 19.42
N ARG A 61 -6.39 -26.92 18.99
CA ARG A 61 -7.72 -27.12 19.59
C ARG A 61 -7.65 -27.42 21.09
N MET A 62 -6.79 -28.37 21.50
CA MET A 62 -6.64 -28.74 22.90
C MET A 62 -6.04 -27.62 23.76
N SER A 63 -5.21 -26.73 23.18
CA SER A 63 -4.68 -25.55 23.87
C SER A 63 -5.76 -24.50 24.17
N LEU A 64 -6.68 -24.29 23.22
CA LEU A 64 -7.83 -23.38 23.37
C LEU A 64 -8.84 -23.92 24.40
N GLU A 65 -9.07 -25.23 24.43
CA GLU A 65 -9.89 -25.91 25.43
C GLU A 65 -9.29 -25.79 26.85
N GLU A 66 -7.96 -25.79 26.98
CA GLU A 66 -7.25 -25.58 28.26
C GLU A 66 -7.36 -24.14 28.78
N GLU A 67 -7.33 -23.13 27.90
CA GLU A 67 -7.51 -21.72 28.32
C GLU A 67 -8.93 -21.42 28.80
N THR A 68 -9.92 -22.02 28.14
CA THR A 68 -11.33 -21.84 28.51
C THR A 68 -11.71 -22.58 29.80
N THR A 69 -11.05 -23.70 30.10
CA THR A 69 -11.29 -24.50 31.31
C THR A 69 -10.35 -24.17 32.48
N GLY A 70 -9.26 -23.43 32.23
CA GLY A 70 -8.22 -23.10 33.22
C GLY A 70 -7.37 -24.29 33.68
N GLN A 71 -7.55 -25.47 33.07
CA GLN A 71 -7.01 -26.73 33.56
C GLN A 71 -5.72 -27.11 32.82
N ARG A 72 -4.56 -26.96 33.48
CA ARG A 72 -3.26 -27.20 32.86
C ARG A 72 -3.10 -28.64 32.34
N THR A 73 -2.91 -28.81 31.03
CA THR A 73 -2.74 -30.15 30.44
C THR A 73 -1.26 -30.51 30.24
N PRO A 74 -0.90 -31.81 30.18
CA PRO A 74 0.45 -32.24 29.80
C PRO A 74 0.88 -31.76 28.40
N TYR A 75 -0.08 -31.29 27.60
CA TYR A 75 0.08 -31.01 26.20
C TYR A 75 0.71 -29.63 25.94
N LYS A 76 0.22 -28.56 26.61
CA LYS A 76 0.81 -27.21 26.55
C LYS A 76 2.23 -27.18 27.13
N LYS A 77 2.51 -28.01 28.14
CA LYS A 77 3.88 -28.23 28.67
C LYS A 77 4.82 -28.89 27.67
N ARG A 78 4.33 -29.83 26.85
CA ARG A 78 5.15 -30.60 25.90
C ARG A 78 5.28 -29.92 24.53
N HIS A 79 4.28 -29.16 24.12
CA HIS A 79 4.19 -28.60 22.76
C HIS A 79 4.05 -27.08 22.73
N GLY A 80 4.29 -26.38 23.85
CA GLY A 80 4.09 -24.93 23.95
C GLY A 80 4.76 -24.12 22.85
N THR A 81 5.98 -24.49 22.43
CA THR A 81 6.68 -23.83 21.31
C THR A 81 5.96 -24.03 19.98
N ALA A 82 5.49 -25.25 19.69
CA ALA A 82 4.80 -25.57 18.45
C ALA A 82 3.41 -24.92 18.39
N ILE A 83 2.72 -24.85 19.52
CA ILE A 83 1.43 -24.14 19.69
C ILE A 83 1.63 -22.65 19.40
N ARG A 84 2.63 -22.03 20.02
CA ARG A 84 2.93 -20.60 19.82
C ARG A 84 3.31 -20.28 18.36
N LEU A 85 4.03 -21.17 17.69
CA LEU A 85 4.37 -21.02 16.26
C LEU A 85 3.11 -21.11 15.36
N ALA A 86 2.19 -22.02 15.68
CA ALA A 86 0.94 -22.16 14.94
C ALA A 86 0.01 -20.95 15.16
N GLU A 87 -0.11 -20.46 16.39
CA GLU A 87 -0.87 -19.24 16.74
C GLU A 87 -0.31 -18.01 16.02
N ASN A 88 1.01 -17.83 16.03
CA ASN A 88 1.67 -16.74 15.30
C ASN A 88 1.44 -16.82 13.78
N LYS A 89 1.42 -18.04 13.23
CA LYS A 89 1.16 -18.24 11.80
C LYS A 89 -0.28 -17.89 11.42
N VAL A 90 -1.26 -18.30 12.22
CA VAL A 90 -2.67 -17.92 11.99
C VAL A 90 -2.85 -16.40 12.13
N ALA A 91 -2.26 -15.79 13.15
CA ALA A 91 -2.30 -14.34 13.33
C ALA A 91 -1.61 -13.58 12.16
N LEU A 92 -0.53 -14.15 11.60
CA LEU A 92 0.12 -13.61 10.41
C LEU A 92 -0.78 -13.72 9.17
N GLU A 93 -1.37 -14.89 8.92
CA GLU A 93 -2.29 -15.10 7.79
C GLU A 93 -3.55 -14.21 7.91
N GLU A 94 -4.08 -14.01 9.12
CA GLU A 94 -5.19 -13.08 9.37
C GLU A 94 -4.78 -11.62 9.19
N ALA A 95 -3.57 -11.24 9.60
CA ALA A 95 -3.05 -9.89 9.37
C ALA A 95 -2.81 -9.64 7.87
N GLU A 96 -2.27 -10.61 7.15
CA GLU A 96 -2.10 -10.57 5.69
C GLU A 96 -3.45 -10.48 4.97
N ALA A 97 -4.45 -11.23 5.39
CA ALA A 97 -5.81 -11.17 4.85
C ALA A 97 -6.49 -9.82 5.12
N ARG A 98 -6.32 -9.24 6.31
CA ARG A 98 -6.82 -7.89 6.64
C ARG A 98 -6.12 -6.81 5.81
N VAL A 99 -4.83 -6.97 5.53
CA VAL A 99 -4.12 -6.07 4.62
C VAL A 99 -4.66 -6.24 3.19
N ALA A 100 -4.91 -7.48 2.74
CA ALA A 100 -5.47 -7.78 1.42
C ALA A 100 -6.88 -7.18 1.20
N GLU A 101 -7.75 -7.22 2.21
CA GLU A 101 -9.07 -6.55 2.16
C GLU A 101 -8.98 -5.03 1.94
N THR A 102 -7.84 -4.43 2.29
CA THR A 102 -7.59 -2.99 2.08
C THR A 102 -6.82 -2.68 0.80
N GLU A 103 -6.49 -3.68 -0.05
CA GLU A 103 -5.66 -3.43 -1.24
C GLU A 103 -6.41 -2.85 -2.42
N ILE A 104 -7.72 -3.07 -2.51
CA ILE A 104 -8.55 -2.67 -3.66
C ILE A 104 -9.60 -1.65 -3.21
N ASP A 105 -9.77 -0.58 -3.99
CA ASP A 105 -10.89 0.35 -3.83
C ASP A 105 -12.17 -0.29 -4.37
N GLU A 106 -13.16 -0.49 -3.50
CA GLU A 106 -14.41 -1.20 -3.82
C GLU A 106 -15.22 -0.53 -4.96
N THR A 107 -15.10 0.79 -5.11
CA THR A 107 -15.85 1.51 -6.14
C THR A 107 -15.25 1.28 -7.51
N THR A 108 -13.92 1.37 -7.62
CA THR A 108 -13.22 1.45 -8.89
C THR A 108 -12.54 0.17 -9.32
N GLY A 109 -12.30 -0.76 -8.39
CA GLY A 109 -11.54 -2.00 -8.63
C GLY A 109 -10.04 -1.79 -8.78
N LEU A 110 -9.54 -0.55 -8.66
CA LEU A 110 -8.10 -0.24 -8.67
C LEU A 110 -7.49 -0.45 -7.29
N LEU A 111 -6.17 -0.30 -7.19
CA LEU A 111 -5.51 -0.27 -5.89
C LEU A 111 -6.05 0.87 -5.02
N SER A 112 -6.20 0.60 -3.73
CA SER A 112 -6.45 1.63 -2.72
C SER A 112 -5.25 2.55 -2.59
N LYS A 113 -5.45 3.71 -1.94
CA LYS A 113 -4.38 4.68 -1.68
C LYS A 113 -3.13 4.02 -1.08
N ASP A 114 -3.29 3.29 0.02
CA ASP A 114 -2.17 2.73 0.77
C ASP A 114 -1.46 1.62 -0.01
N ALA A 115 -2.22 0.79 -0.74
CA ALA A 115 -1.64 -0.22 -1.63
C ALA A 115 -0.86 0.40 -2.79
N THR A 116 -1.39 1.49 -3.38
CA THR A 116 -0.73 2.22 -4.47
C THR A 116 0.62 2.79 -4.03
N PHE A 117 0.67 3.46 -2.88
CA PHE A 117 1.92 4.04 -2.38
C PHE A 117 2.92 2.99 -1.90
N ARG A 118 2.46 1.85 -1.40
CA ARG A 118 3.33 0.70 -1.09
C ARG A 118 3.95 0.13 -2.37
N LYS A 119 3.15 -0.07 -3.41
CA LYS A 119 3.62 -0.51 -4.73
C LYS A 119 4.56 0.49 -5.40
N LEU A 120 4.32 1.78 -5.24
CA LEU A 120 5.23 2.83 -5.71
C LEU A 120 6.62 2.68 -5.07
N ARG A 121 6.72 2.44 -3.75
CA ARG A 121 8.01 2.22 -3.08
C ARG A 121 8.75 1.02 -3.67
N GLU A 122 8.05 -0.11 -3.78
CA GLU A 122 8.62 -1.33 -4.37
C GLU A 122 9.14 -1.08 -5.79
N MET A 123 8.36 -0.37 -6.61
CA MET A 123 8.70 -0.01 -7.98
C MET A 123 9.94 0.89 -8.05
N LEU A 124 10.01 1.93 -7.22
CA LEU A 124 11.16 2.85 -7.16
C LEU A 124 12.43 2.18 -6.64
N ASP A 125 12.31 1.28 -5.66
CA ASP A 125 13.44 0.50 -5.14
C ASP A 125 13.99 -0.47 -6.19
N GLN A 126 13.13 -0.99 -7.07
CA GLN A 126 13.56 -1.83 -8.19
C GLN A 126 14.18 -0.99 -9.31
N ALA A 127 13.56 0.13 -9.66
CA ALA A 127 13.96 1.00 -10.76
C ALA A 127 15.31 1.69 -10.48
N SER A 128 15.52 2.18 -9.26
CA SER A 128 16.75 2.85 -8.84
C SER A 128 18.00 1.97 -8.97
N ARG A 129 17.87 0.66 -8.73
CA ARG A 129 18.97 -0.30 -8.89
C ARG A 129 19.36 -0.54 -10.36
N SER A 130 18.43 -0.29 -11.28
CA SER A 130 18.58 -0.61 -12.70
C SER A 130 18.68 0.63 -13.59
N GLY A 131 18.58 1.83 -13.02
CA GLY A 131 18.56 3.09 -13.78
C GLY A 131 17.33 3.23 -14.68
N ILE A 132 16.22 2.57 -14.36
CA ILE A 132 14.99 2.55 -15.16
C ILE A 132 14.12 3.76 -14.75
N PRO A 133 13.60 4.55 -15.70
CA PRO A 133 12.74 5.69 -15.38
C PRO A 133 11.33 5.22 -15.00
N ILE A 134 10.72 5.90 -14.03
CA ILE A 134 9.32 5.72 -13.65
C ILE A 134 8.61 7.05 -13.86
N THR A 135 7.45 7.06 -14.52
CA THR A 135 6.63 8.26 -14.63
C THR A 135 5.34 8.09 -13.85
N GLY A 136 5.03 9.09 -13.02
CA GLY A 136 3.76 9.17 -12.30
C GLY A 136 2.81 10.15 -12.97
N LEU A 137 1.57 9.74 -13.21
CA LEU A 137 0.48 10.60 -13.65
C LEU A 137 -0.53 10.74 -12.51
N VAL A 138 -0.80 11.98 -12.10
CA VAL A 138 -1.89 12.31 -11.18
C VAL A 138 -3.07 12.81 -11.99
N LEU A 139 -4.22 12.19 -11.79
CA LEU A 139 -5.46 12.46 -12.50
C LEU A 139 -6.53 12.90 -11.51
N ASP A 140 -7.34 13.88 -11.89
CA ASP A 140 -8.42 14.43 -11.06
C ASP A 140 -9.70 14.58 -11.91
N LEU A 141 -10.79 13.94 -11.48
CA LEU A 141 -12.09 14.11 -12.10
C LEU A 141 -12.67 15.49 -11.79
N ASN A 142 -12.82 16.31 -12.84
CA ASN A 142 -13.34 17.65 -12.68
C ASN A 142 -14.82 17.65 -12.25
N ASN A 143 -15.12 18.42 -11.20
CA ASN A 143 -16.47 18.72 -10.71
C ASN A 143 -17.26 17.51 -10.17
N LEU A 144 -16.59 16.49 -9.61
CA LEU A 144 -17.28 15.34 -9.00
C LEU A 144 -18.34 15.76 -7.96
N LYS A 145 -18.03 16.73 -7.09
CA LYS A 145 -19.00 17.25 -6.11
C LYS A 145 -20.27 17.78 -6.79
N THR A 146 -20.13 18.61 -7.82
CA THR A 146 -21.28 19.14 -8.57
C THR A 146 -22.08 18.05 -9.27
N ILE A 147 -21.41 17.02 -9.80
CA ILE A 147 -22.09 15.85 -10.38
C ILE A 147 -22.92 15.14 -9.29
N ASN A 148 -22.33 14.87 -8.13
CA ASN A 148 -23.03 14.22 -7.03
C ASN A 148 -24.20 15.04 -6.51
N ASP A 149 -24.03 16.36 -6.38
CA ASP A 149 -25.07 17.26 -5.87
C ASP A 149 -26.27 17.36 -6.84
N LEU A 150 -26.03 17.27 -8.16
CA LEU A 150 -27.07 17.41 -9.19
C LEU A 150 -27.69 16.08 -9.63
N GLN A 151 -26.92 15.00 -9.63
CA GLN A 151 -27.30 13.71 -10.24
C GLN A 151 -27.23 12.54 -9.25
N GLY A 152 -26.80 12.79 -8.02
CA GLY A 152 -26.65 11.79 -6.97
C GLY A 152 -25.30 11.06 -7.02
N HIS A 153 -24.91 10.48 -5.88
CA HIS A 153 -23.65 9.77 -5.71
C HIS A 153 -23.48 8.58 -6.66
N SER A 154 -24.57 7.90 -7.02
CA SER A 154 -24.54 6.78 -7.96
C SER A 154 -24.00 7.18 -9.34
N GLU A 155 -24.30 8.40 -9.80
CA GLU A 155 -23.76 8.90 -11.07
C GLU A 155 -22.26 9.20 -10.94
N GLY A 156 -21.82 9.77 -9.81
CA GLY A 156 -20.40 9.93 -9.50
C GLY A 156 -19.64 8.60 -9.55
N ASP A 157 -20.19 7.55 -8.93
CA ASP A 157 -19.60 6.20 -8.95
C ASP A 157 -19.50 5.63 -10.36
N VAL A 158 -20.49 5.87 -11.23
CA VAL A 158 -20.44 5.47 -12.64
C VAL A 158 -19.27 6.16 -13.37
N ARG A 159 -19.06 7.45 -13.12
CA ARG A 159 -17.94 8.20 -13.71
C ARG A 159 -16.59 7.69 -13.22
N LEU A 160 -16.46 7.45 -11.92
CA LEU A 160 -15.26 6.88 -11.30
C LEU A 160 -14.93 5.49 -11.86
N LYS A 161 -15.94 4.63 -12.01
CA LYS A 161 -15.79 3.29 -12.63
C LYS A 161 -15.39 3.37 -14.10
N LYS A 162 -15.96 4.33 -14.85
CA LYS A 162 -15.59 4.53 -16.25
C LYS A 162 -14.13 4.98 -16.37
N ILE A 163 -13.66 5.86 -15.49
CA ILE A 163 -12.26 6.28 -15.41
C ILE A 163 -11.36 5.08 -15.12
N SER A 164 -11.66 4.30 -14.08
CA SER A 164 -10.80 3.19 -13.70
C SER A 164 -10.72 2.09 -14.75
N THR A 165 -11.83 1.76 -15.39
CA THR A 165 -11.88 0.79 -16.49
C THR A 165 -11.04 1.28 -17.65
N THR A 166 -11.21 2.54 -18.04
CA THR A 166 -10.46 3.15 -19.15
C THR A 166 -8.97 3.20 -18.87
N ILE A 167 -8.55 3.52 -17.64
CA ILE A 167 -7.14 3.47 -17.24
C ILE A 167 -6.62 2.03 -17.39
N SER A 168 -7.30 1.06 -16.78
CA SER A 168 -6.85 -0.34 -16.73
C SER A 168 -6.68 -0.96 -18.12
N GLU A 169 -7.56 -0.63 -19.07
CA GLU A 169 -7.48 -1.10 -20.46
C GLU A 169 -6.26 -0.56 -21.24
N GLN A 170 -5.67 0.54 -20.78
CA GLN A 170 -4.53 1.20 -21.45
C GLN A 170 -3.17 0.86 -20.82
N LEU A 171 -3.16 0.19 -19.66
CA LEU A 171 -1.96 -0.14 -18.91
C LEU A 171 -1.39 -1.50 -19.26
N ARG A 172 -0.06 -1.60 -19.20
CA ARG A 172 0.66 -2.88 -19.28
C ARG A 172 0.61 -3.55 -17.92
N THR A 173 0.91 -4.85 -17.88
CA THR A 173 0.95 -5.63 -16.63
C THR A 173 1.95 -5.11 -15.60
N VAL A 174 2.99 -4.39 -16.05
CA VAL A 174 4.02 -3.79 -15.18
C VAL A 174 3.66 -2.39 -14.68
N ASP A 175 2.66 -1.76 -15.29
CA ASP A 175 2.17 -0.44 -14.87
C ASP A 175 1.15 -0.62 -13.74
N ILE A 176 0.99 0.42 -12.92
CA ILE A 176 0.12 0.36 -11.73
C ILE A 176 -0.86 1.53 -11.75
N ALA A 177 -2.10 1.28 -11.38
CA ALA A 177 -3.09 2.32 -11.16
C ALA A 177 -3.81 2.15 -9.82
N GLY A 178 -4.10 3.28 -9.19
CA GLY A 178 -4.80 3.32 -7.92
C GLY A 178 -5.63 4.57 -7.73
N ARG A 179 -6.63 4.47 -6.87
CA ARG A 179 -7.43 5.61 -6.43
C ARG A 179 -6.84 6.13 -5.11
N ILE A 180 -6.29 7.34 -5.15
CA ILE A 180 -5.55 7.94 -4.02
C ILE A 180 -6.40 8.96 -3.23
N GLY A 181 -7.55 9.35 -3.77
CA GLY A 181 -8.49 10.30 -3.18
C GLY A 181 -9.92 10.09 -3.69
N GLY A 182 -10.82 11.02 -3.37
CA GLY A 182 -12.24 10.91 -3.75
C GLY A 182 -12.44 10.90 -5.28
N ASP A 183 -11.83 11.84 -5.98
CA ASP A 183 -11.80 12.01 -7.44
C ASP A 183 -10.41 11.82 -8.04
N GLU A 184 -9.43 11.44 -7.22
CA GLU A 184 -8.01 11.43 -7.57
C GLU A 184 -7.48 10.01 -7.83
N PHE A 185 -6.76 9.87 -8.94
CA PHE A 185 -6.11 8.63 -9.36
C PHE A 185 -4.62 8.86 -9.57
N LEU A 186 -3.83 7.83 -9.28
CA LEU A 186 -2.41 7.77 -9.56
C LEU A 186 -2.14 6.61 -10.52
N VAL A 187 -1.49 6.92 -11.64
CA VAL A 187 -0.99 5.95 -12.61
C VAL A 187 0.53 5.99 -12.58
N LEU A 188 1.15 4.82 -12.51
CA LEU A 188 2.60 4.63 -12.46
C LEU A 188 3.01 3.83 -13.69
N LEU A 189 3.79 4.46 -14.57
CA LEU A 189 4.31 3.84 -15.78
C LEU A 189 5.74 3.40 -15.54
N TYR A 190 5.97 2.09 -15.66
CA TYR A 190 7.30 1.50 -15.50
C TYR A 190 8.10 1.61 -16.79
N ASP A 191 9.39 1.91 -16.68
CA ASP A 191 10.29 2.08 -17.85
C ASP A 191 9.70 3.06 -18.86
N THR A 192 9.39 4.26 -18.36
CA THR A 192 8.71 5.30 -19.14
C THR A 192 9.15 6.66 -18.65
N VAL A 193 9.63 7.50 -19.58
CA VAL A 193 9.93 8.91 -19.33
C VAL A 193 8.68 9.77 -19.50
N PRO A 194 8.61 11.00 -18.94
CA PRO A 194 7.40 11.81 -18.96
C PRO A 194 6.82 12.09 -20.35
N GLU A 195 7.68 12.27 -21.35
CA GLU A 195 7.28 12.52 -22.73
C GLU A 195 6.54 11.32 -23.34
N ASP A 196 6.95 10.10 -22.98
CA ASP A 196 6.35 8.85 -23.45
C ASP A 196 5.03 8.54 -22.72
N ALA A 197 4.68 9.28 -21.67
CA ALA A 197 3.37 9.18 -21.03
C ALA A 197 2.26 9.91 -21.82
N VAL A 198 2.62 10.82 -22.74
CA VAL A 198 1.64 11.59 -23.53
C VAL A 198 0.72 10.68 -24.34
N PRO A 199 1.21 9.70 -25.13
CA PRO A 199 0.33 8.82 -25.89
C PRO A 199 -0.58 7.93 -25.01
N TYR A 200 -0.14 7.58 -23.79
CA TYR A 200 -0.99 6.85 -22.84
C TYR A 200 -2.15 7.71 -22.39
N TRP A 201 -1.86 8.95 -21.99
CA TRP A 201 -2.87 9.91 -21.63
C TRP A 201 -3.83 10.21 -22.77
N GLU A 202 -3.36 10.44 -23.99
CA GLU A 202 -4.22 10.75 -25.14
C GLU A 202 -5.25 9.65 -25.41
N ARG A 203 -4.85 8.38 -25.31
CA ARG A 203 -5.78 7.25 -25.44
C ARG A 203 -6.83 7.23 -24.34
N ILE A 204 -6.42 7.45 -23.09
CA ILE A 204 -7.34 7.54 -21.94
C ILE A 204 -8.31 8.70 -22.14
N ASN A 205 -7.78 9.90 -22.39
CA ASN A 205 -8.53 11.14 -22.49
C ASN A 205 -9.53 11.10 -23.64
N THR A 206 -9.16 10.53 -24.79
CA THR A 206 -10.08 10.38 -25.94
C THR A 206 -11.34 9.58 -25.56
N VAL A 207 -11.17 8.47 -24.82
CA VAL A 207 -12.29 7.62 -24.39
C VAL A 207 -13.14 8.32 -23.32
N LEU A 208 -12.50 9.05 -22.40
CA LEU A 208 -13.20 9.80 -21.34
C LEU A 208 -13.97 11.00 -21.90
N GLU A 209 -13.37 11.73 -22.83
CA GLU A 209 -14.00 12.84 -23.54
C GLU A 209 -15.24 12.37 -24.30
N ALA A 210 -15.15 11.26 -25.03
CA ALA A 210 -16.31 10.69 -25.73
C ALA A 210 -17.46 10.30 -24.78
N ALA A 211 -17.14 10.00 -23.51
CA ALA A 211 -18.11 9.74 -22.45
C ALA A 211 -18.59 11.01 -21.72
N GLY A 212 -18.13 12.20 -22.12
CA GLY A 212 -18.44 13.48 -21.47
C GLY A 212 -17.75 13.67 -20.12
N ILE A 213 -16.66 12.93 -19.86
CA ILE A 213 -15.91 12.96 -18.61
C ILE A 213 -14.68 13.83 -18.80
N ARG A 214 -14.52 14.87 -17.98
CA ARG A 214 -13.35 15.76 -18.02
C ARG A 214 -12.42 15.43 -16.86
N VAL A 215 -11.18 15.10 -17.17
CA VAL A 215 -10.16 14.75 -16.18
C VAL A 215 -8.95 15.66 -16.37
N SER A 216 -8.53 16.34 -15.31
CA SER A 216 -7.28 17.10 -15.31
C SER A 216 -6.12 16.16 -15.01
N ALA A 217 -5.00 16.32 -15.73
CA ALA A 217 -3.88 15.39 -15.63
C ALA A 217 -2.54 16.12 -15.58
N GLY A 218 -1.63 15.59 -14.77
CA GLY A 218 -0.24 16.01 -14.72
C GLY A 218 0.71 14.84 -14.55
N ALA A 219 1.88 14.93 -15.16
CA ALA A 219 2.89 13.89 -15.11
C ALA A 219 4.26 14.44 -14.70
N ALA A 220 5.03 13.62 -13.99
CA ALA A 220 6.42 13.89 -13.65
C ALA A 220 7.22 12.58 -13.60
N GLU A 221 8.51 12.67 -13.85
CA GLU A 221 9.42 11.56 -13.58
C GLU A 221 9.56 11.39 -12.07
N LEU A 222 9.48 10.16 -11.59
CA LEU A 222 9.56 9.82 -10.18
C LEU A 222 10.96 9.28 -9.88
N HIS A 223 11.59 9.84 -8.87
CA HIS A 223 12.92 9.43 -8.44
C HIS A 223 12.86 8.81 -7.04
N SER A 224 13.62 7.72 -6.86
CA SER A 224 13.83 7.17 -5.52
C SER A 224 14.74 8.12 -4.73
N ILE A 225 14.23 8.65 -3.63
CA ILE A 225 15.01 9.50 -2.73
C ILE A 225 15.00 8.84 -1.34
N PRO A 226 16.16 8.37 -0.84
CA PRO A 226 16.24 7.67 0.43
C PRO A 226 15.60 8.47 1.58
N GLY A 227 14.66 7.84 2.28
CA GLY A 227 13.99 8.43 3.44
C GLY A 227 12.89 9.45 3.13
N MET A 228 12.58 9.72 1.86
CA MET A 228 11.43 10.55 1.50
C MET A 228 10.13 9.76 1.49
N ASP A 229 9.06 10.42 1.94
CA ASP A 229 7.73 9.86 1.87
C ASP A 229 7.24 9.83 0.40
N PRO A 230 6.62 8.71 -0.07
CA PRO A 230 6.13 8.60 -1.44
C PRO A 230 5.12 9.66 -1.87
N GLN A 231 4.37 10.28 -0.95
CA GLN A 231 3.49 11.38 -1.32
C GLN A 231 4.30 12.60 -1.77
N THR A 232 5.49 12.78 -1.19
CA THR A 232 6.43 13.83 -1.62
C THR A 232 6.94 13.56 -3.04
N ILE A 233 7.09 12.29 -3.40
CA ILE A 233 7.61 11.88 -4.72
C ILE A 233 6.62 12.24 -5.84
N ILE A 234 5.32 12.16 -5.59
CA ILE A 234 4.30 12.51 -6.60
C ILE A 234 3.94 14.00 -6.63
N MET A 235 4.53 14.84 -5.78
CA MET A 235 4.18 16.27 -5.68
C MET A 235 4.36 17.02 -6.99
N GLU A 236 5.34 16.65 -7.80
CA GLU A 236 5.60 17.28 -9.08
C GLU A 236 4.49 16.97 -10.10
N ALA A 237 4.06 15.70 -10.19
CA ALA A 237 2.96 15.28 -11.04
C ALA A 237 1.64 15.93 -10.60
N ASP A 238 1.39 15.99 -9.30
CA ASP A 238 0.23 16.66 -8.73
C ASP A 238 0.22 18.18 -9.00
N ALA A 239 1.37 18.83 -8.88
CA ALA A 239 1.52 20.25 -9.20
C ALA A 239 1.21 20.52 -10.69
N ALA A 240 1.68 19.64 -11.59
CA ALA A 240 1.34 19.72 -13.00
C ALA A 240 -0.17 19.49 -13.26
N MET A 241 -0.80 18.55 -12.56
CA MET A 241 -2.24 18.28 -12.65
C MET A 241 -3.04 19.50 -12.24
N TYR A 242 -2.60 20.18 -11.18
CA TYR A 242 -3.23 21.39 -10.72
C TYR A 242 -3.17 22.53 -11.77
N VAL A 243 -2.07 22.66 -12.52
CA VAL A 243 -2.00 23.59 -13.67
C VAL A 243 -3.03 23.22 -14.74
N SER A 244 -3.16 21.93 -15.09
CA SER A 244 -4.18 21.44 -16.03
C SER A 244 -5.59 21.83 -15.57
N LYS A 245 -5.88 21.64 -14.28
CA LYS A 245 -7.17 21.98 -13.64
C LYS A 245 -7.49 23.47 -13.69
N LEU A 246 -6.49 24.34 -13.50
CA LEU A 246 -6.69 25.79 -13.61
C LEU A 246 -6.96 26.23 -15.05
N LYS A 247 -6.18 25.72 -16.01
CA LYS A 247 -6.35 26.05 -17.43
C LYS A 247 -7.73 25.64 -17.95
N SER A 248 -8.19 24.44 -17.61
CA SER A 248 -9.50 23.95 -18.05
C SER A 248 -10.65 24.76 -17.45
N LYS A 249 -10.53 25.22 -16.19
CA LYS A 249 -11.52 26.11 -15.56
C LYS A 249 -11.59 27.49 -16.22
N GLN A 250 -10.45 28.06 -16.61
CA GLN A 250 -10.40 29.38 -17.24
C GLN A 250 -10.92 29.37 -18.67
N THR A 251 -10.58 28.34 -19.44
CA THR A 251 -10.89 28.26 -20.87
C THR A 251 -12.18 27.48 -21.16
N LEU A 252 -12.73 26.79 -20.17
CA LEU A 252 -13.82 25.82 -20.31
C LEU A 252 -13.54 24.73 -21.37
N SER A 253 -12.27 24.56 -21.75
CA SER A 253 -11.82 23.58 -22.74
C SER A 253 -11.54 22.22 -22.09
N GLN A 254 -11.23 21.23 -22.93
CA GLN A 254 -10.77 19.94 -22.44
C GLN A 254 -9.42 20.09 -21.74
N PRO A 255 -9.21 19.45 -20.58
CA PRO A 255 -7.91 19.47 -19.92
C PRO A 255 -6.87 18.71 -20.74
N GLU A 256 -5.70 19.32 -20.92
CA GLU A 256 -4.52 18.68 -21.52
C GLU A 256 -3.64 18.07 -20.43
N LEU A 257 -2.79 17.10 -20.80
CA LEU A 257 -1.72 16.64 -19.92
C LEU A 257 -0.68 17.74 -19.76
N VAL A 258 -0.32 18.03 -18.53
CA VAL A 258 0.81 18.92 -18.22
C VAL A 258 1.98 18.08 -17.74
N LEU A 259 3.14 18.21 -18.40
CA LEU A 259 4.39 17.62 -17.92
C LEU A 259 5.09 18.60 -16.99
N PHE A 260 5.39 18.17 -15.75
CA PHE A 260 6.08 19.01 -14.77
C PHE A 260 7.45 19.48 -15.29
N ASN A 261 8.15 18.60 -16.01
CA ASN A 261 9.47 18.88 -16.60
C ASN A 261 9.42 20.08 -17.56
N ASN A 262 8.26 20.31 -18.21
CA ASN A 262 8.05 21.39 -19.16
C ASN A 262 7.56 22.70 -18.54
N LEU A 263 7.34 22.74 -17.21
CA LEU A 263 6.95 23.96 -16.52
C LEU A 263 8.14 24.91 -16.33
N SER A 264 7.91 26.21 -16.55
CA SER A 264 8.93 27.23 -16.32
C SER A 264 9.31 27.34 -14.83
N PRO A 265 10.52 27.84 -14.50
CA PRO A 265 10.91 28.06 -13.10
C PRO A 265 9.91 28.94 -12.32
N GLN A 266 9.33 29.94 -12.98
CA GLN A 266 8.30 30.80 -12.37
C GLN A 266 7.01 30.01 -12.07
N GLN A 267 6.59 29.13 -12.99
CA GLN A 267 5.41 28.27 -12.76
C GLN A 267 5.66 27.31 -11.59
N LYS A 268 6.83 26.66 -11.54
CA LYS A 268 7.23 25.75 -10.47
C LYS A 268 7.29 26.46 -9.10
N GLY A 269 7.87 27.66 -9.04
CA GLY A 269 7.93 28.45 -7.81
C GLY A 269 6.56 28.87 -7.28
N ASN A 270 5.64 29.23 -8.18
CA ASN A 270 4.29 29.65 -7.80
C ASN A 270 3.41 28.47 -7.34
N LEU A 271 3.65 27.25 -7.84
CA LEU A 271 2.81 26.09 -7.57
C LEU A 271 2.72 25.73 -6.08
N ALA A 272 3.83 25.81 -5.35
CA ALA A 272 3.86 25.55 -3.90
C ALA A 272 3.03 26.57 -3.09
N GLU A 273 2.86 27.78 -3.61
CA GLU A 273 2.03 28.82 -2.99
C GLU A 273 0.57 28.67 -3.41
N ILE A 274 0.31 28.40 -4.69
CA ILE A 274 -1.06 28.24 -5.20
C ILE A 274 -1.73 27.00 -4.60
N LYS A 275 -1.01 25.87 -4.47
CA LYS A 275 -1.56 24.65 -3.86
C LYS A 275 -1.95 24.88 -2.40
N ARG A 276 -1.07 25.51 -1.60
CA ARG A 276 -1.37 25.93 -0.22
C ARG A 276 -2.60 26.83 -0.13
N ASN A 277 -2.73 27.80 -1.04
CA ASN A 277 -3.86 28.71 -1.08
C ASN A 277 -5.17 28.03 -1.53
N ALA A 278 -5.09 27.01 -2.40
CA ALA A 278 -6.24 26.24 -2.86
C ALA A 278 -6.78 25.30 -1.78
N GLU A 279 -5.90 24.58 -1.08
CA GLU A 279 -6.25 23.74 0.08
C GLU A 279 -6.92 24.57 1.18
N ALA A 280 -6.36 25.74 1.51
CA ALA A 280 -6.94 26.67 2.48
C ALA A 280 -8.35 27.17 2.08
N ARG A 281 -8.65 27.31 0.79
CA ARG A 281 -9.97 27.72 0.29
C ARG A 281 -10.98 26.58 0.27
N SER A 282 -10.59 25.37 -0.11
CA SER A 282 -11.46 24.19 -0.09
C SER A 282 -11.90 23.83 1.34
N THR A 283 -11.02 24.00 2.33
CA THR A 283 -11.34 23.75 3.75
C THR A 283 -12.35 24.77 4.30
N LYS A 284 -12.35 26.01 3.79
CA LYS A 284 -13.24 27.10 4.22
C LYS A 284 -14.65 27.04 3.62
N LEU A 285 -14.83 26.28 2.54
CA LEU A 285 -16.12 26.07 1.85
C LEU A 285 -16.80 24.75 2.28
N ALA A 286 -16.14 23.95 3.11
CA ALA A 286 -16.63 22.68 3.64
C ALA A 286 -17.05 22.74 5.13
N GLY A 287 -16.94 23.92 5.77
CA GLY A 287 -17.46 24.21 7.10
C GLY A 287 -18.54 25.27 7.05
#